data_AF-A0A924STI7-F1
#
_entry.id   AF-A0A924STI7-F1
#
_cell.length_a   1.000
_cell.length_b   1.000
_cell.length_c   1.000
_cell.angle_alpha   90.00
_cell.angle_beta   90.00
_cell.angle_gamma   90.00
#
_symmetry.space_group_name_H-M   'P 1'
#
loop_
_entity.id
_entity.type
_entity.pdbx_description
1 polymer ?
#
loop_
_entity_poly.entity_id
_entity_poly.type
_entity_poly.pdbx_seq_one_letter_code
_entity_poly.pdbx_strand_id
1 'polypeptide(L)'
;MLNLNRVGILISSLALIFLGHFGSSLSGLSQALGASPVKLDPAFGKAVAECSSPASKTSKQHVWFFEQWHLAPDVVTKDTENFVEPPQTKNQVAIYQQLDQWITAGQLRTIYAEGCMGEISHGSKLKFNGWTLPDLEKIAKYPDYVRVMTSIPLKLEAKHGKNLSTLCGDDESLIKESNLAFSDARGTLGFILRLEQYRNDPTRAKNYLDGVVERFKLPKTTTVDQAIHMLKTELKSAVARAQAGLEKRNQSLVQTIAKTLSKSKDTDIAVIFGGLHAAGVLKLLEEKGLGCTVVEPVGYPTDGKGTDAELMKSLNEALAKL
;
A
#
# COMPACT_ATOMS: atom_id res chain seq x y z
N MET A 1 -7.24 -0.86 -88.73
CA MET A 1 -6.02 -0.21 -88.20
C MET A 1 -5.28 -1.26 -87.39
N LEU A 2 -4.48 -2.06 -88.10
CA LEU A 2 -3.00 -2.05 -88.08
C LEU A 2 -2.46 -2.48 -86.71
N ASN A 3 -2.15 -3.76 -86.54
CA ASN A 3 -0.88 -4.43 -86.89
C ASN A 3 0.15 -4.30 -85.75
N LEU A 4 0.43 -5.40 -85.03
CA LEU A 4 1.40 -6.46 -85.35
C LEU A 4 2.83 -6.06 -84.94
N ASN A 5 3.38 -6.75 -83.94
CA ASN A 5 4.56 -7.62 -84.08
C ASN A 5 4.90 -8.23 -82.70
N ARG A 6 4.92 -9.57 -82.54
CA ARG A 6 6.02 -10.50 -82.90
C ARG A 6 7.28 -10.14 -82.09
N VAL A 7 7.95 -10.98 -81.32
CA VAL A 7 8.49 -12.36 -81.44
C VAL A 7 8.92 -12.72 -79.99
N GLY A 8 8.76 -13.90 -79.38
CA GLY A 8 9.11 -15.27 -79.78
C GLY A 8 10.36 -15.74 -79.02
N ILE A 9 10.45 -17.06 -78.79
CA ILE A 9 11.62 -17.86 -78.33
C ILE A 9 11.79 -17.90 -76.79
N LEU A 10 11.41 -18.95 -76.03
CA LEU A 10 11.78 -20.39 -76.02
C LEU A 10 13.21 -20.61 -75.47
N ILE A 11 13.35 -21.66 -74.64
CA ILE A 11 14.57 -22.43 -74.31
C ILE A 11 15.12 -22.30 -72.87
N SER A 12 15.06 -23.46 -72.19
CA SER A 12 16.09 -24.10 -71.34
C SER A 12 16.42 -23.50 -69.97
N SER A 13 16.11 -24.21 -68.89
CA SER A 13 16.93 -25.23 -68.20
C SER A 13 18.05 -24.67 -67.33
N LEU A 14 18.31 -25.48 -66.30
CA LEU A 14 19.46 -25.49 -65.40
C LEU A 14 19.40 -24.59 -64.16
N ALA A 15 19.14 -25.31 -63.07
CA ALA A 15 19.64 -25.08 -61.73
C ALA A 15 21.03 -24.46 -61.69
N LEU A 16 21.19 -23.42 -60.85
CA LEU A 16 22.43 -23.17 -60.15
C LEU A 16 22.11 -22.94 -58.67
N ILE A 17 22.67 -23.83 -57.85
CA ILE A 17 22.83 -23.68 -56.42
C ILE A 17 23.81 -22.52 -56.20
N PHE A 18 23.40 -21.50 -55.46
CA PHE A 18 24.32 -20.54 -54.85
C PHE A 18 24.01 -20.43 -53.36
N LEU A 19 24.98 -20.87 -52.55
CA LEU A 19 25.14 -20.51 -51.15
C LEU A 19 25.72 -19.09 -51.08
N GLY A 20 25.12 -18.25 -50.23
CA GLY A 20 25.63 -16.91 -49.88
C GLY A 20 24.49 -16.06 -49.32
N HIS A 21 24.26 -16.07 -48.01
CA HIS A 21 24.69 -15.02 -47.07
C HIS A 21 24.17 -13.59 -47.37
N PHE A 22 23.45 -13.07 -46.36
CA PHE A 22 22.96 -11.69 -46.17
C PHE A 22 21.76 -11.22 -47.00
N GLY A 23 20.61 -11.21 -46.33
CA GLY A 23 19.37 -10.60 -46.80
C GLY A 23 18.38 -10.47 -45.66
N SER A 24 18.64 -9.52 -44.76
CA SER A 24 17.71 -9.01 -43.76
C SER A 24 16.32 -8.74 -44.36
N SER A 25 15.31 -9.42 -43.87
CA SER A 25 13.91 -9.06 -44.06
C SER A 25 13.17 -9.24 -42.75
N LEU A 26 13.06 -8.11 -42.05
CA LEU A 26 12.09 -7.77 -41.02
C LEU A 26 10.81 -8.61 -41.13
N SER A 27 10.69 -9.63 -40.27
CA SER A 27 9.40 -10.20 -39.88
C SER A 27 9.08 -9.67 -38.49
N GLY A 28 7.89 -9.09 -38.38
CA GLY A 28 7.48 -8.22 -37.30
C GLY A 28 7.48 -8.90 -35.95
N LEU A 29 8.46 -8.58 -35.12
CA LEU A 29 8.31 -8.52 -33.68
C LEU A 29 7.85 -7.09 -33.34
N SER A 30 6.55 -6.85 -33.45
CA SER A 30 5.94 -5.81 -32.62
C SER A 30 6.05 -6.31 -31.18
N GLN A 31 7.14 -5.93 -30.51
CA GLN A 31 7.25 -6.06 -29.07
C GLN A 31 6.07 -5.31 -28.48
N ALA A 32 5.18 -6.03 -27.82
CA ALA A 32 4.26 -5.47 -26.85
C ALA A 32 5.11 -4.83 -25.75
N LEU A 33 5.39 -3.54 -25.91
CA LEU A 33 6.11 -2.74 -24.95
C LEU A 33 5.18 -2.47 -23.76
N GLY A 34 5.54 -3.01 -22.58
CA GLY A 34 5.27 -2.35 -21.30
C GLY A 34 4.05 -2.77 -20.46
N ALA A 35 3.28 -3.79 -20.83
CA ALA A 35 2.20 -4.25 -19.95
C ALA A 35 2.72 -5.25 -18.91
N SER A 36 2.42 -5.01 -17.62
CA SER A 36 2.61 -6.02 -16.56
C SER A 36 1.94 -7.34 -16.98
N PRO A 37 2.62 -8.49 -16.82
CA PRO A 37 2.02 -9.81 -17.09
C PRO A 37 0.91 -10.17 -16.08
N VAL A 38 0.82 -9.42 -14.99
CA VAL A 38 -0.10 -9.63 -13.89
C VAL A 38 -1.43 -8.93 -14.19
N LYS A 39 -2.55 -9.61 -13.91
CA LYS A 39 -3.90 -9.05 -14.08
C LYS A 39 -4.66 -9.08 -12.76
N LEU A 40 -5.26 -7.95 -12.39
CA LEU A 40 -6.19 -7.85 -11.29
C LEU A 40 -7.51 -8.55 -11.66
N ASP A 41 -7.94 -9.48 -10.81
CA ASP A 41 -9.25 -10.11 -10.90
C ASP A 41 -10.31 -9.13 -10.33
N PRO A 42 -11.31 -8.73 -11.13
CA PRO A 42 -12.40 -7.87 -10.67
C PRO A 42 -13.18 -8.42 -9.47
N ALA A 43 -13.11 -9.74 -9.21
CA ALA A 43 -13.72 -10.35 -8.03
C ALA A 43 -13.02 -9.95 -6.72
N PHE A 44 -11.75 -9.51 -6.77
CA PHE A 44 -10.97 -9.15 -5.59
C PHE A 44 -10.68 -7.65 -5.47
N GLY A 45 -10.87 -6.86 -6.51
CA GLY A 45 -10.72 -5.41 -6.40
C GLY A 45 -10.83 -4.68 -7.72
N LYS A 46 -10.56 -3.38 -7.66
CA LYS A 46 -10.49 -2.51 -8.84
C LYS A 46 -9.29 -1.57 -8.74
N ALA A 47 -8.73 -1.20 -9.88
CA ALA A 47 -7.76 -0.11 -9.95
C ALA A 47 -8.49 1.23 -9.73
N VAL A 48 -7.97 2.07 -8.84
CA VAL A 48 -8.55 3.40 -8.51
C VAL A 48 -7.62 4.55 -8.85
N ALA A 49 -6.32 4.29 -9.03
CA ALA A 49 -5.35 5.25 -9.54
C ALA A 49 -4.19 4.52 -10.22
N GLU A 50 -3.53 5.19 -11.17
CA GLU A 50 -2.38 4.66 -11.88
C GLU A 50 -1.34 5.78 -12.11
N CYS A 51 -0.07 5.41 -12.16
CA CYS A 51 1.00 6.31 -12.58
C CYS A 51 0.75 6.81 -14.01
N SER A 52 0.88 8.11 -14.24
CA SER A 52 0.43 8.74 -15.49
C SER A 52 1.56 9.21 -16.42
N SER A 53 2.77 9.36 -15.87
CA SER A 53 3.93 9.93 -16.56
C SER A 53 4.39 9.06 -17.73
N PRO A 54 4.98 9.65 -18.79
CA PRO A 54 5.50 8.87 -19.92
C PRO A 54 6.53 7.81 -19.50
N ALA A 55 7.37 8.12 -18.52
CA ALA A 55 8.38 7.19 -18.00
C ALA A 55 7.74 5.99 -17.29
N SER A 56 6.73 6.24 -16.45
CA SER A 56 6.04 5.16 -15.72
C SER A 56 5.23 4.25 -16.64
N LYS A 57 4.52 4.82 -17.64
CA LYS A 57 3.72 4.06 -18.62
C LYS A 57 4.53 3.13 -19.52
N THR A 58 5.80 3.43 -19.72
CA THR A 58 6.71 2.62 -20.54
C THR A 58 7.65 1.75 -19.70
N SER A 59 7.50 1.81 -18.38
CA SER A 59 8.31 1.03 -17.45
C SER A 59 8.02 -0.46 -17.61
N LYS A 60 9.07 -1.28 -17.52
CA LYS A 60 8.96 -2.74 -17.44
C LYS A 60 8.78 -3.24 -16.01
N GLN A 61 8.84 -2.33 -15.04
CA GLN A 61 8.71 -2.61 -13.63
C GLN A 61 7.44 -1.94 -13.11
N HIS A 62 6.62 -2.70 -12.41
CA HIS A 62 5.31 -2.30 -11.95
C HIS A 62 5.14 -2.54 -10.45
N VAL A 63 4.57 -1.57 -9.76
CA VAL A 63 4.26 -1.65 -8.33
C VAL A 63 2.75 -1.64 -8.15
N TRP A 64 2.23 -2.74 -7.60
CA TRP A 64 0.83 -2.89 -7.23
C TRP A 64 0.63 -2.49 -5.77
N PHE A 65 0.01 -1.35 -5.52
CA PHE A 65 -0.29 -0.86 -4.17
C PHE A 65 -1.70 -1.30 -3.77
N PHE A 66 -1.81 -2.21 -2.80
CA PHE A 66 -3.08 -2.68 -2.26
C PHE A 66 -3.44 -1.90 -1.00
N GLU A 67 -4.57 -1.20 -1.04
CA GLU A 67 -5.10 -0.51 0.13
C GLU A 67 -5.62 -1.52 1.16
N GLN A 68 -4.86 -1.66 2.24
CA GLN A 68 -5.20 -2.52 3.36
C GLN A 68 -6.05 -1.77 4.38
N TRP A 69 -7.17 -2.37 4.79
CA TRP A 69 -7.89 -1.93 5.97
C TRP A 69 -7.34 -2.65 7.20
N HIS A 70 -6.63 -1.88 8.03
CA HIS A 70 -5.93 -2.40 9.20
C HIS A 70 -6.88 -2.88 10.29
N LEU A 71 -6.45 -3.94 10.97
CA LEU A 71 -6.91 -4.26 12.31
C LEU A 71 -6.12 -3.41 13.30
N ALA A 72 -6.73 -3.03 14.41
CA ALA A 72 -5.97 -2.39 15.48
C ALA A 72 -4.89 -3.36 16.02
N PRO A 73 -3.68 -2.86 16.35
CA PRO A 73 -2.55 -3.73 16.74
C PRO A 73 -2.80 -4.58 18.00
N ASP A 74 -3.69 -4.13 18.88
CA ASP A 74 -4.06 -4.77 20.15
C ASP A 74 -5.15 -5.85 20.00
N VAL A 75 -5.83 -5.90 18.85
CA VAL A 75 -6.85 -6.92 18.57
C VAL A 75 -6.18 -8.28 18.39
N VAL A 76 -6.48 -9.23 19.27
CA VAL A 76 -6.04 -10.63 19.17
C VAL A 76 -7.12 -11.44 18.47
N THR A 77 -6.77 -12.04 17.34
CA THR A 77 -7.70 -12.82 16.50
C THR A 77 -7.41 -14.32 16.52
N LYS A 78 -6.38 -14.73 17.27
CA LYS A 78 -6.00 -16.13 17.45
C LYS A 78 -6.93 -16.86 18.42
N ASP A 79 -7.64 -16.12 19.27
CA ASP A 79 -8.63 -16.70 20.18
C ASP A 79 -9.90 -17.07 19.40
N THR A 80 -10.16 -18.37 19.30
CA THR A 80 -11.26 -18.93 18.51
C THR A 80 -12.57 -19.01 19.27
N GLU A 81 -12.57 -18.88 20.60
CA GLU A 81 -13.80 -19.06 21.40
C GLU A 81 -14.74 -17.85 21.29
N ASN A 82 -14.20 -16.66 20.99
CA ASN A 82 -14.95 -15.40 20.94
C ASN A 82 -14.75 -14.61 19.64
N PHE A 83 -14.31 -15.27 18.56
CA PHE A 83 -14.01 -14.58 17.31
C PHE A 83 -15.29 -14.05 16.64
N VAL A 84 -15.48 -12.74 16.69
CA VAL A 84 -16.46 -12.02 15.87
C VAL A 84 -15.75 -11.54 14.61
N GLU A 85 -16.27 -11.89 13.45
CA GLU A 85 -15.68 -11.50 12.16
C GLU A 85 -15.64 -9.97 12.04
N PRO A 86 -14.45 -9.36 11.97
CA PRO A 86 -14.32 -7.91 11.90
C PRO A 86 -14.68 -7.41 10.48
N PRO A 87 -15.09 -6.13 10.33
CA PRO A 87 -15.48 -5.59 9.02
C PRO A 87 -14.35 -5.63 7.98
N GLN A 88 -13.08 -5.68 8.42
CA GLN A 88 -11.88 -5.82 7.60
C GLN A 88 -11.78 -7.15 6.86
N THR A 89 -12.53 -8.19 7.25
CA THR A 89 -12.32 -9.55 6.72
C THR A 89 -12.45 -9.63 5.20
N LYS A 90 -13.46 -8.98 4.61
CA LYS A 90 -13.62 -8.97 3.15
C LYS A 90 -12.41 -8.38 2.43
N ASN A 91 -11.89 -7.25 2.91
CA ASN A 91 -10.69 -6.60 2.37
C ASN A 91 -9.46 -7.52 2.48
N GLN A 92 -9.21 -8.11 3.65
CA GLN A 92 -8.04 -8.97 3.83
C GLN A 92 -8.11 -10.27 3.03
N VAL A 93 -9.30 -10.87 2.93
CA VAL A 93 -9.54 -12.06 2.09
C VAL A 93 -9.27 -11.74 0.62
N ALA A 94 -9.77 -10.61 0.12
CA ALA A 94 -9.61 -10.20 -1.26
C ALA A 94 -8.14 -9.96 -1.64
N ILE A 95 -7.39 -9.20 -0.83
CA ILE A 95 -5.95 -9.00 -1.04
C ILE A 95 -5.21 -10.34 -1.01
N TYR A 96 -5.49 -11.19 0.00
CA TYR A 96 -4.84 -12.50 0.10
C TYR A 96 -5.10 -13.36 -1.13
N GLN A 97 -6.36 -13.48 -1.58
CA GLN A 97 -6.72 -14.30 -2.73
C GLN A 97 -6.05 -13.80 -4.02
N GLN A 98 -6.03 -12.48 -4.23
CA GLN A 98 -5.38 -11.91 -5.40
C GLN A 98 -3.89 -12.22 -5.43
N LEU A 99 -3.18 -12.00 -4.32
CA LEU A 99 -1.74 -12.22 -4.24
C LEU A 99 -1.39 -13.71 -4.26
N ASP A 100 -2.19 -14.56 -3.61
CA ASP A 100 -2.03 -16.01 -3.63
C ASP A 100 -2.10 -16.56 -5.05
N GLN A 101 -3.01 -16.06 -5.89
CA GLN A 101 -3.09 -16.41 -7.30
C GLN A 101 -1.83 -16.02 -8.07
N TRP A 102 -1.36 -14.78 -7.91
CA TRP A 102 -0.17 -14.29 -8.62
C TRP A 102 1.12 -15.01 -8.21
N ILE A 103 1.26 -15.31 -6.91
CA ILE A 103 2.42 -16.05 -6.39
C ILE A 103 2.38 -17.50 -6.88
N THR A 104 1.21 -18.15 -6.81
CA THR A 104 1.04 -19.54 -7.29
C THR A 104 1.32 -19.67 -8.79
N ALA A 105 0.95 -18.66 -9.58
CA ALA A 105 1.25 -18.58 -11.01
C ALA A 105 2.71 -18.21 -11.31
N GLY A 106 3.54 -17.94 -10.30
CA GLY A 106 4.94 -17.54 -10.44
C GLY A 106 5.13 -16.13 -11.01
N GLN A 107 4.07 -15.32 -11.02
CA GLN A 107 4.04 -13.97 -11.58
C GLN A 107 4.47 -12.90 -10.56
N LEU A 108 4.37 -13.19 -9.27
CA LEU A 108 4.79 -12.31 -8.18
C LEU A 108 5.75 -13.06 -7.24
N ARG A 109 6.87 -12.43 -6.92
CA ARG A 109 7.91 -13.02 -6.04
C ARG A 109 8.34 -12.12 -4.89
N THR A 110 7.97 -10.84 -4.92
CA THR A 110 8.35 -9.90 -3.88
C THR A 110 7.14 -9.09 -3.44
N ILE A 111 6.95 -9.01 -2.13
CA ILE A 111 5.92 -8.18 -1.51
C ILE A 111 6.49 -7.31 -0.40
N TYR A 112 5.85 -6.16 -0.17
CA TYR A 112 6.18 -5.23 0.90
C TYR A 112 5.07 -5.16 1.94
N ALA A 113 5.44 -5.38 3.19
CA ALA A 113 4.58 -5.33 4.36
C ALA A 113 4.71 -3.99 5.10
N GLU A 114 3.58 -3.40 5.47
CA GLU A 114 3.54 -2.30 6.43
C GLU A 114 3.77 -2.81 7.87
N GLY A 115 4.27 -1.95 8.75
CA GLY A 115 4.21 -2.18 10.20
C GLY A 115 5.32 -3.09 10.75
N CYS A 116 6.38 -3.34 9.98
CA CYS A 116 7.56 -4.05 10.45
C CYS A 116 8.85 -3.48 9.86
N MET A 117 9.99 -4.06 10.25
CA MET A 117 11.32 -3.72 9.73
C MET A 117 12.09 -5.01 9.39
N GLY A 118 12.87 -4.98 8.31
CA GLY A 118 13.68 -6.11 7.85
C GLY A 118 12.96 -7.01 6.85
N GLU A 119 13.22 -8.32 6.91
CA GLU A 119 12.59 -9.34 6.07
C GLU A 119 11.75 -10.28 6.96
N ILE A 120 10.55 -10.62 6.51
CA ILE A 120 9.74 -11.66 7.11
C ILE A 120 10.20 -12.97 6.49
N SER A 121 10.93 -13.77 7.26
CA SER A 121 11.47 -15.06 6.81
C SER A 121 11.37 -16.11 7.92
N HIS A 122 11.76 -17.34 7.60
CA HIS A 122 11.79 -18.44 8.57
C HIS A 122 12.69 -18.09 9.77
N GLY A 123 12.09 -17.99 10.96
CA GLY A 123 12.76 -17.53 12.19
C GLY A 123 12.42 -16.09 12.60
N SER A 124 11.63 -15.35 11.81
CA SER A 124 11.10 -14.05 12.20
C SER A 124 10.30 -14.16 13.52
N LYS A 125 10.57 -13.22 14.42
CA LYS A 125 9.88 -13.10 15.73
C LYS A 125 8.68 -12.16 15.67
N LEU A 126 8.33 -11.67 14.47
CA LEU A 126 7.19 -10.78 14.29
C LEU A 126 5.90 -11.47 14.72
N LYS A 127 5.05 -10.68 15.39
CA LYS A 127 3.74 -11.11 15.86
C LYS A 127 2.71 -10.07 15.47
N PHE A 128 1.68 -10.50 14.75
CA PHE A 128 0.59 -9.64 14.31
C PHE A 128 -0.74 -10.24 14.76
N ASN A 129 -1.54 -9.46 15.51
CA ASN A 129 -2.86 -9.85 15.99
C ASN A 129 -2.91 -11.22 16.74
N GLY A 130 -1.83 -11.57 17.43
CA GLY A 130 -1.71 -12.85 18.13
C GLY A 130 -0.97 -13.95 17.37
N TRP A 131 -0.75 -13.79 16.06
CA TRP A 131 -0.18 -14.80 15.17
C TRP A 131 1.31 -14.58 14.92
N THR A 132 2.05 -15.69 14.90
CA THR A 132 3.46 -15.75 14.46
C THR A 132 3.58 -16.55 13.18
N LEU A 133 4.71 -16.44 12.46
CA LEU A 133 4.95 -17.24 11.26
C LEU A 133 4.82 -18.77 11.52
N PRO A 134 5.42 -19.34 12.60
CA PRO A 134 5.25 -20.77 12.89
C PRO A 134 3.82 -21.19 13.26
N ASP A 135 3.00 -20.27 13.79
CA ASP A 135 1.58 -20.56 14.03
C ASP A 135 0.84 -20.73 12.70
N LEU A 136 1.10 -19.84 11.74
CA LEU A 136 0.43 -19.82 10.45
C LEU A 136 0.88 -20.97 9.55
N GLU A 137 2.17 -21.31 9.55
CA GLU A 137 2.72 -22.45 8.79
C GLU A 137 1.98 -23.77 9.12
N LYS A 138 1.60 -23.98 10.40
CA LYS A 138 0.87 -25.18 10.84
C LYS A 138 -0.54 -25.29 10.26
N ILE A 139 -1.16 -24.15 9.95
CA ILE A 139 -2.56 -24.07 9.53
C ILE A 139 -2.74 -23.65 8.06
N ALA A 140 -1.65 -23.29 7.36
CA ALA A 140 -1.66 -22.79 5.99
C ALA A 140 -2.32 -23.74 4.96
N LYS A 141 -2.39 -25.04 5.29
CA LYS A 141 -3.02 -26.07 4.45
C LYS A 141 -4.55 -26.14 4.55
N TYR A 142 -5.16 -25.51 5.56
CA TYR A 142 -6.59 -25.62 5.78
C TYR A 142 -7.38 -24.65 4.89
N PRO A 143 -8.57 -25.04 4.39
CA PRO A 143 -9.37 -24.18 3.50
C PRO A 143 -9.70 -22.81 4.12
N ASP A 144 -10.00 -22.76 5.41
CA ASP A 144 -10.35 -21.53 6.12
C ASP A 144 -9.15 -20.61 6.42
N TYR A 145 -7.93 -21.01 6.05
CA TYR A 145 -6.72 -20.21 6.27
C TYR A 145 -6.82 -18.80 5.68
N VAL A 146 -7.52 -18.66 4.55
CA VAL A 146 -7.79 -17.36 3.92
C VAL A 146 -8.52 -16.39 4.85
N ARG A 147 -9.35 -16.88 5.78
CA ARG A 147 -10.12 -16.07 6.73
C ARG A 147 -9.37 -15.73 8.03
N VAL A 148 -8.16 -16.27 8.22
CA VAL A 148 -7.33 -15.89 9.38
C VAL A 148 -7.03 -14.39 9.31
N MET A 149 -7.39 -13.67 10.37
CA MET A 149 -7.30 -12.21 10.43
C MET A 149 -5.97 -11.77 11.06
N THR A 150 -4.98 -11.43 10.24
CA THR A 150 -3.65 -10.97 10.67
C THR A 150 -2.95 -10.28 9.49
N SER A 151 -1.67 -9.94 9.63
CA SER A 151 -0.85 -9.42 8.53
C SER A 151 -0.90 -10.36 7.31
N ILE A 152 -1.38 -9.83 6.18
CA ILE A 152 -1.50 -10.57 4.92
C ILE A 152 -0.13 -11.00 4.39
N PRO A 153 0.91 -10.14 4.40
CA PRO A 153 2.28 -10.56 4.08
C PRO A 153 2.75 -11.74 4.94
N LEU A 154 2.49 -11.71 6.25
CA LEU A 154 2.85 -12.83 7.15
C LEU A 154 2.14 -14.13 6.75
N LYS A 155 0.87 -14.06 6.34
CA LYS A 155 0.11 -15.22 5.86
C LYS A 155 0.65 -15.78 4.55
N LEU A 156 1.01 -14.91 3.60
CA LEU A 156 1.54 -15.32 2.31
C LEU A 156 2.92 -15.94 2.47
N GLU A 157 3.77 -15.36 3.32
CA GLU A 157 5.08 -15.92 3.66
C GLU A 157 4.95 -17.33 4.27
N ALA A 158 4.01 -17.52 5.21
CA ALA A 158 3.79 -18.84 5.83
C ALA A 158 3.33 -19.91 4.83
N LYS A 159 2.63 -19.52 3.76
CA LYS A 159 2.15 -20.45 2.73
C LYS A 159 3.18 -20.70 1.63
N HIS A 160 3.89 -19.65 1.19
CA HIS A 160 4.72 -19.67 -0.02
C HIS A 160 6.22 -19.71 0.27
N GLY A 161 6.66 -19.17 1.41
CA GLY A 161 8.03 -19.15 1.91
C GLY A 161 9.07 -18.99 0.81
N LYS A 162 9.70 -20.10 0.42
CA LYS A 162 10.77 -20.16 -0.61
C LYS A 162 10.44 -19.52 -1.97
N ASN A 163 9.15 -19.36 -2.30
CA ASN A 163 8.71 -18.77 -3.57
C ASN A 163 8.43 -17.26 -3.48
N LEU A 164 8.59 -16.67 -2.29
CA LEU A 164 8.22 -15.30 -1.98
C LEU A 164 9.33 -14.64 -1.14
N SER A 165 9.68 -13.40 -1.46
CA SER A 165 10.43 -12.54 -0.56
C SER A 165 9.47 -11.53 0.04
N THR A 166 9.27 -11.62 1.35
CA THR A 166 8.39 -10.71 2.08
C THR A 166 9.22 -9.68 2.82
N LEU A 167 9.32 -8.49 2.26
CA LEU A 167 10.12 -7.40 2.81
C LEU A 167 9.25 -6.47 3.65
N CYS A 168 9.77 -5.96 4.75
CA CYS A 168 9.12 -4.88 5.48
C CYS A 168 9.45 -3.54 4.81
N GLY A 169 8.42 -2.77 4.50
CA GLY A 169 8.53 -1.47 3.84
C GLY A 169 8.68 -0.28 4.79
N ASP A 170 8.77 -0.55 6.09
CA ASP A 170 8.77 0.45 7.15
C ASP A 170 10.05 0.41 8.01
N ASP A 171 10.13 1.40 8.89
CA ASP A 171 11.13 1.49 9.96
C ASP A 171 10.42 1.61 11.31
N GLU A 172 10.85 0.86 12.31
CA GLU A 172 10.20 0.80 13.62
C GLU A 172 10.21 2.17 14.34
N SER A 173 11.28 2.96 14.16
CA SER A 173 11.36 4.30 14.74
C SER A 173 10.39 5.25 14.07
N LEU A 174 10.28 5.22 12.74
CA LEU A 174 9.34 6.05 11.98
C LEU A 174 7.88 5.70 12.28
N ILE A 175 7.57 4.40 12.46
CA ILE A 175 6.25 3.95 12.88
C ILE A 175 5.90 4.54 14.26
N LYS A 176 6.81 4.41 15.24
CA LYS A 176 6.59 4.93 16.61
C LYS A 176 6.38 6.43 16.62
N GLU A 177 7.22 7.18 15.90
CA GLU A 177 7.10 8.64 15.77
C GLU A 177 5.76 9.04 15.14
N SER A 178 5.37 8.37 14.05
CA SER A 178 4.11 8.66 13.36
C SER A 178 2.90 8.36 14.27
N ASN A 179 2.89 7.19 14.92
CA ASN A 179 1.81 6.80 15.82
C ASN A 179 1.67 7.75 17.02
N LEU A 180 2.80 8.22 17.56
CA LEU A 180 2.79 9.22 18.63
C LEU A 180 2.17 10.55 18.13
N ALA A 181 2.56 11.04 16.95
CA ALA A 181 1.98 12.25 16.39
C ALA A 181 0.47 12.13 16.15
N PHE A 182 0.00 10.98 15.65
CA PHE A 182 -1.43 10.68 15.53
C PHE A 182 -2.15 10.60 16.88
N SER A 183 -1.49 10.05 17.90
CA SER A 183 -2.03 10.00 19.26
C SER A 183 -2.15 11.40 19.86
N ASP A 184 -1.12 12.24 19.72
CA ASP A 184 -1.12 13.63 20.18
C ASP A 184 -2.22 14.44 19.50
N ALA A 185 -2.37 14.30 18.18
CA ALA A 185 -3.40 15.00 17.42
C ALA A 185 -4.82 14.60 17.88
N ARG A 186 -5.08 13.30 18.06
CA ARG A 186 -6.36 12.79 18.57
C ARG A 186 -6.65 13.26 19.98
N GLY A 187 -5.68 13.17 20.88
CA GLY A 187 -5.82 13.63 22.26
C GLY A 187 -6.10 15.13 22.35
N THR A 188 -5.36 15.93 21.58
CA THR A 188 -5.52 17.39 21.53
C THR A 188 -6.88 17.79 20.98
N LEU A 189 -7.31 17.18 19.87
CA LEU A 189 -8.65 17.40 19.32
C LEU A 189 -9.74 17.02 20.34
N GLY A 190 -9.58 15.91 21.05
CA GLY A 190 -10.50 15.49 22.11
C GLY A 190 -10.66 16.54 23.21
N PHE A 191 -9.57 17.16 23.66
CA PHE A 191 -9.64 18.28 24.61
C PHE A 191 -10.36 19.49 24.03
N ILE A 192 -10.05 19.90 22.80
CA ILE A 192 -10.72 21.03 22.13
C ILE A 192 -12.22 20.80 22.08
N LEU A 193 -12.65 19.64 21.56
CA LEU A 193 -14.07 19.32 21.41
C LEU A 193 -14.83 19.38 22.74
N ARG A 194 -14.23 18.85 23.82
CA ARG A 194 -14.88 18.84 25.15
C ARG A 194 -14.89 20.22 25.80
N LEU A 195 -13.82 20.99 25.65
CA LEU A 195 -13.77 22.36 26.16
C LEU A 195 -14.71 23.29 25.40
N GLU A 196 -14.84 23.13 24.08
CA GLU A 196 -15.83 23.87 23.28
C GLU A 196 -17.26 23.45 23.64
N GLN A 197 -17.52 22.14 23.81
CA GLN A 197 -18.83 21.62 24.20
C GLN A 197 -19.30 22.19 25.54
N TYR A 198 -18.40 22.31 26.53
CA TYR A 198 -18.72 22.77 27.88
C TYR A 198 -18.26 24.20 28.16
N ARG A 199 -18.03 25.01 27.11
CA ARG A 199 -17.47 26.36 27.23
C ARG A 199 -18.24 27.26 28.21
N ASN A 200 -19.56 27.10 28.25
CA ASN A 200 -20.46 27.86 29.12
C ASN A 200 -20.89 27.08 30.39
N ASP A 201 -20.31 25.91 30.66
CA ASP A 201 -20.56 25.07 31.84
C ASP A 201 -19.22 24.78 32.55
N PRO A 202 -18.77 25.69 33.44
CA PRO A 202 -17.48 25.57 34.11
C PRO A 202 -17.32 24.28 34.91
N THR A 203 -18.42 23.77 35.49
CA THR A 203 -18.40 22.53 36.28
C THR A 203 -18.04 21.33 35.41
N ARG A 204 -18.64 21.21 34.22
CA ARG A 204 -18.32 20.12 33.28
C ARG A 204 -16.99 20.33 32.56
N ALA A 205 -16.62 21.58 32.27
CA ALA A 205 -15.34 21.89 31.63
C ALA A 205 -14.13 21.63 32.55
N LYS A 206 -14.30 21.73 33.88
CA LYS A 206 -13.21 21.71 34.85
C LYS A 206 -12.25 20.53 34.67
N ASN A 207 -12.76 19.30 34.56
CA ASN A 207 -11.91 18.11 34.46
C ASN A 207 -11.05 18.12 33.17
N TYR A 208 -11.60 18.61 32.07
CA TYR A 208 -10.86 18.74 30.81
C TYR A 208 -9.83 19.87 30.91
N LEU A 209 -10.20 21.00 31.51
CA LEU A 209 -9.29 22.13 31.70
C LEU A 209 -8.12 21.78 32.63
N ASP A 210 -8.39 21.13 33.77
CA ASP A 210 -7.37 20.65 34.70
C ASP A 210 -6.41 19.67 33.98
N GLY A 211 -6.94 18.74 33.17
CA GLY A 211 -6.14 17.81 32.39
C GLY A 211 -5.23 18.51 31.38
N VAL A 212 -5.71 19.56 30.71
CA VAL A 212 -4.89 20.39 29.80
C VAL A 212 -3.81 21.14 30.58
N VAL A 213 -4.18 21.78 31.68
CA VAL A 213 -3.25 22.51 32.56
C VAL A 213 -2.14 21.58 33.05
N GLU A 214 -2.48 20.38 33.49
CA GLU A 214 -1.52 19.39 33.96
C GLU A 214 -0.62 18.86 32.84
N ARG A 215 -1.21 18.47 31.70
CA ARG A 215 -0.50 17.84 30.57
C ARG A 215 0.47 18.80 29.89
N PHE A 216 0.08 20.07 29.76
CA PHE A 216 0.85 21.11 29.08
C PHE A 216 1.55 22.08 30.04
N LYS A 217 1.48 21.80 31.35
CA LYS A 217 2.14 22.59 32.41
C LYS A 217 1.77 24.08 32.35
N LEU A 218 0.49 24.36 32.09
CA LEU A 218 -0.03 25.73 32.04
C LEU A 218 -0.24 26.28 33.46
N PRO A 219 -0.37 27.61 33.63
CA PRO A 219 -0.79 28.20 34.89
C PRO A 219 -2.16 27.68 35.35
N LYS A 220 -2.36 27.48 36.65
CA LYS A 220 -3.68 27.08 37.21
C LYS A 220 -4.78 28.12 36.96
N THR A 221 -4.40 29.36 36.61
CA THR A 221 -5.31 30.46 36.25
C THR A 221 -5.74 30.44 34.79
N THR A 222 -5.28 29.47 33.99
CA THR A 222 -5.66 29.34 32.59
C THR A 222 -7.17 29.17 32.44
N THR A 223 -7.77 30.00 31.58
CA THR A 223 -9.19 29.91 31.25
C THR A 223 -9.44 28.88 30.15
N VAL A 224 -10.71 28.47 29.97
CA VAL A 224 -11.14 27.59 28.87
C VAL A 224 -10.71 28.16 27.52
N ASP A 225 -10.89 29.45 27.28
CA ASP A 225 -10.56 30.09 26.00
C ASP A 225 -9.04 30.10 25.73
N GLN A 226 -8.24 30.37 26.76
CA GLN A 226 -6.78 30.30 26.66
C GLN A 226 -6.31 28.87 26.38
N ALA A 227 -6.90 27.88 27.06
CA ALA A 227 -6.61 26.47 26.82
C ALA A 227 -6.96 26.06 25.39
N ILE A 228 -8.15 26.40 24.88
CA ILE A 228 -8.58 26.13 23.50
C ILE A 228 -7.60 26.76 22.51
N HIS A 229 -7.22 28.03 22.69
CA HIS A 229 -6.30 28.72 21.78
C HIS A 229 -4.93 28.01 21.70
N MET A 230 -4.37 27.60 22.84
CA MET A 230 -3.12 26.84 22.89
C MET A 230 -3.29 25.48 22.21
N LEU A 231 -4.34 24.73 22.54
CA LEU A 231 -4.60 23.41 21.97
C LEU A 231 -4.78 23.46 20.45
N LYS A 232 -5.39 24.51 19.90
CA LYS A 232 -5.46 24.70 18.43
C LYS A 232 -4.07 24.79 17.81
N THR A 233 -3.12 25.44 18.49
CA THR A 233 -1.72 25.53 18.05
C THR A 233 -1.03 24.17 18.13
N GLU A 234 -1.22 23.44 19.24
CA GLU A 234 -0.65 22.09 19.37
C GLU A 234 -1.26 21.12 18.37
N LEU A 235 -2.56 21.21 18.08
CA LEU A 235 -3.21 20.36 17.08
C LEU A 235 -2.60 20.60 15.69
N LYS A 236 -2.38 21.87 15.31
CA LYS A 236 -1.71 22.22 14.05
C LYS A 236 -0.31 21.61 13.99
N SER A 237 0.45 21.72 15.08
CA SER A 237 1.80 21.13 15.20
C SER A 237 1.77 19.60 15.09
N ALA A 238 0.88 18.93 15.84
CA ALA A 238 0.76 17.47 15.85
C ALA A 238 0.33 16.90 14.49
N VAL A 239 -0.63 17.55 13.81
CA VAL A 239 -1.04 17.16 12.45
C VAL A 239 0.11 17.34 11.46
N ALA A 240 0.86 18.44 11.54
CA ALA A 240 2.03 18.64 10.69
C ALA A 240 3.12 17.57 10.94
N ARG A 241 3.36 17.20 12.22
CA ARG A 241 4.27 16.09 12.57
C ARG A 241 3.78 14.76 11.97
N ALA A 242 2.48 14.47 12.06
CA ALA A 242 1.90 13.25 11.51
C ALA A 242 2.05 13.18 9.98
N GLN A 243 1.79 14.29 9.27
CA GLN A 243 1.97 14.39 7.81
C GLN A 243 3.44 14.22 7.41
N ALA A 244 4.36 14.87 8.12
CA ALA A 244 5.80 14.73 7.86
C ALA A 244 6.29 13.29 8.13
N GLY A 245 5.77 12.63 9.18
CA GLY A 245 6.07 11.23 9.47
C GLY A 245 5.58 10.29 8.36
N LEU A 246 4.34 10.50 7.89
CA LEU A 246 3.76 9.75 6.76
C LEU A 246 4.62 9.90 5.50
N GLU A 247 5.02 11.12 5.17
CA GLU A 247 5.85 11.40 3.99
C GLU A 247 7.23 10.73 4.09
N LYS A 248 7.88 10.78 5.26
CA LYS A 248 9.15 10.07 5.49
C LYS A 248 9.01 8.56 5.31
N ARG A 249 7.93 7.96 5.82
CA ARG A 249 7.64 6.53 5.63
C ARG A 249 7.46 6.20 4.14
N ASN A 250 6.69 7.01 3.40
CA ASN A 250 6.51 6.85 1.95
C ASN A 250 7.83 6.91 1.19
N GLN A 251 8.68 7.89 1.51
CA GLN A 251 10.00 8.04 0.88
C GLN A 251 10.89 6.84 1.17
N SER A 252 10.93 6.38 2.41
CA SER A 252 11.71 5.20 2.81
C SER A 252 11.26 3.95 2.05
N LEU A 253 9.95 3.72 1.95
CA LEU A 253 9.37 2.61 1.20
C LEU A 253 9.78 2.66 -0.27
N VAL A 254 9.56 3.79 -0.96
CA VAL A 254 9.84 3.92 -2.39
C VAL A 254 11.34 3.79 -2.69
N GLN A 255 12.21 4.32 -1.83
CA GLN A 255 13.65 4.12 -1.93
C GLN A 255 14.02 2.64 -1.83
N THR A 256 13.40 1.91 -0.91
CA THR A 256 13.63 0.47 -0.73
C THR A 256 13.14 -0.33 -1.94
N ILE A 257 11.94 -0.02 -2.46
CA ILE A 257 11.40 -0.63 -3.68
C ILE A 257 12.34 -0.40 -4.87
N ALA A 258 12.76 0.84 -5.11
CA ALA A 258 13.67 1.16 -6.22
C ALA A 258 15.01 0.42 -6.08
N LYS A 259 15.55 0.31 -4.86
CA LYS A 259 16.77 -0.46 -4.57
C LYS A 259 16.59 -1.95 -4.85
N THR A 260 15.45 -2.54 -4.48
CA THR A 260 15.15 -3.95 -4.77
C THR A 260 14.97 -4.20 -6.26
N LEU A 261 14.21 -3.35 -6.96
CA LEU A 261 13.99 -3.44 -8.40
C LEU A 261 15.27 -3.25 -9.22
N SER A 262 16.23 -2.45 -8.75
CA SER A 262 17.53 -2.30 -9.43
C SER A 262 18.44 -3.53 -9.30
N LYS A 263 18.16 -4.44 -8.36
CA LYS A 263 18.97 -5.63 -8.07
C LYS A 263 18.29 -6.95 -8.43
N SER A 264 16.97 -6.95 -8.48
CA SER A 264 16.15 -8.12 -8.78
C SER A 264 15.85 -8.22 -10.27
N LYS A 265 15.35 -9.40 -10.67
CA LYS A 265 14.76 -9.61 -12.00
C LYS A 265 13.24 -9.42 -11.98
N ASP A 266 12.71 -8.91 -10.86
CA ASP A 266 11.27 -8.78 -10.68
C ASP A 266 10.75 -7.65 -11.56
N THR A 267 9.71 -7.97 -12.32
CA THR A 267 8.94 -6.99 -13.09
C THR A 267 7.77 -6.46 -12.29
N ASP A 268 7.34 -7.18 -11.27
CA ASP A 268 6.15 -6.86 -10.48
C ASP A 268 6.43 -7.04 -9.00
N ILE A 269 6.00 -6.04 -8.23
CA ILE A 269 6.06 -6.04 -6.77
C ILE A 269 4.68 -5.65 -6.24
N ALA A 270 4.24 -6.28 -5.15
CA ALA A 270 3.06 -5.83 -4.44
C ALA A 270 3.42 -5.13 -3.13
N VAL A 271 2.73 -4.05 -2.81
CA VAL A 271 2.84 -3.28 -1.57
C VAL A 271 1.50 -3.39 -0.86
N ILE A 272 1.49 -3.85 0.39
CA ILE A 272 0.27 -4.03 1.18
C ILE A 272 0.34 -3.07 2.36
N PHE A 273 -0.26 -1.89 2.18
CA PHE A 273 -0.17 -0.74 3.07
C PHE A 273 -1.55 -0.07 3.21
N GLY A 274 -1.77 0.66 4.29
CA GLY A 274 -2.98 1.43 4.51
C GLY A 274 -3.17 2.51 3.46
N GLY A 275 -4.41 2.75 3.02
CA GLY A 275 -4.69 3.69 1.92
C GLY A 275 -4.28 5.14 2.19
N LEU A 276 -4.00 5.51 3.46
CA LEU A 276 -3.41 6.80 3.79
C LEU A 276 -2.06 7.05 3.08
N HIS A 277 -1.31 5.99 2.76
CA HIS A 277 -0.04 6.07 2.06
C HIS A 277 -0.18 6.18 0.53
N ALA A 278 -1.32 5.77 -0.04
CA ALA A 278 -1.49 5.51 -1.47
C ALA A 278 -1.10 6.70 -2.35
N ALA A 279 -1.64 7.89 -2.07
CA ALA A 279 -1.38 9.08 -2.88
C ALA A 279 0.09 9.53 -2.87
N GLY A 280 0.74 9.50 -1.69
CA GLY A 280 2.14 9.89 -1.56
C GLY A 280 3.08 8.88 -2.21
N VAL A 281 2.83 7.59 -2.03
CA VAL A 281 3.60 6.51 -2.67
C VAL A 281 3.44 6.55 -4.19
N LEU A 282 2.21 6.70 -4.72
CA LEU A 282 1.94 6.81 -6.15
C LEU A 282 2.80 7.94 -6.78
N LYS A 283 2.76 9.13 -6.18
CA LYS A 283 3.53 10.29 -6.64
C LYS A 283 5.03 10.00 -6.67
N LEU A 284 5.57 9.45 -5.59
CA LEU A 284 7.00 9.15 -5.48
C LEU A 284 7.45 8.05 -6.46
N LEU A 285 6.60 7.04 -6.72
CA LEU A 285 6.87 6.01 -7.74
C LEU A 285 6.89 6.61 -9.14
N GLU A 286 5.97 7.52 -9.44
CA GLU A 286 5.90 8.22 -10.72
C GLU A 286 7.13 9.10 -10.97
N GLU A 287 7.62 9.80 -9.94
CA GLU A 287 8.88 10.56 -9.96
C GLU A 287 10.11 9.65 -10.19
N LYS A 288 10.04 8.38 -9.78
CA LYS A 288 11.07 7.36 -10.08
C LYS A 288 10.91 6.71 -11.45
N GLY A 289 9.86 7.04 -12.21
CA GLY A 289 9.57 6.43 -13.51
C GLY A 289 9.18 4.96 -13.42
N LEU A 290 8.66 4.51 -12.27
CA LEU A 290 8.15 3.16 -12.09
C LEU A 290 6.69 3.09 -12.51
N GLY A 291 6.27 2.01 -13.15
CA GLY A 291 4.85 1.72 -13.37
C GLY A 291 4.18 1.48 -12.03
N CYS A 292 2.96 1.96 -11.85
CA CYS A 292 2.24 1.74 -10.61
C CYS A 292 0.73 1.77 -10.76
N THR A 293 0.05 0.97 -9.93
CA THR A 293 -1.41 0.91 -9.83
C THR A 293 -1.80 0.84 -8.36
N VAL A 294 -2.74 1.69 -7.95
CA VAL A 294 -3.42 1.59 -6.65
C VAL A 294 -4.68 0.77 -6.83
N VAL A 295 -4.79 -0.28 -6.02
CA VAL A 295 -5.89 -1.23 -5.99
C VAL A 295 -6.71 -0.97 -4.73
N GLU A 296 -8.00 -0.74 -4.92
CA GLU A 296 -9.01 -0.78 -3.86
C GLU A 296 -9.59 -2.21 -3.83
N PRO A 297 -9.23 -3.03 -2.82
CA PRO A 297 -9.73 -4.40 -2.73
C PRO A 297 -11.18 -4.44 -2.28
N VAL A 298 -11.92 -5.48 -2.67
CA VAL A 298 -13.31 -5.67 -2.25
C VAL A 298 -13.43 -5.62 -0.73
N GLY A 299 -14.35 -4.79 -0.22
CA GLY A 299 -14.56 -4.60 1.21
C GLY A 299 -13.70 -3.50 1.84
N TYR A 300 -12.84 -2.82 1.07
CA TYR A 300 -12.28 -1.54 1.50
C TYR A 300 -13.39 -0.48 1.56
N PRO A 301 -13.47 0.34 2.62
CA PRO A 301 -14.56 1.30 2.77
C PRO A 301 -14.39 2.46 1.78
N THR A 302 -15.26 2.51 0.77
CA THR A 302 -15.21 3.52 -0.32
C THR A 302 -15.47 4.94 0.14
N ASP A 303 -16.17 5.13 1.26
CA ASP A 303 -16.37 6.45 1.89
C ASP A 303 -15.22 6.81 2.84
N GLY A 304 -14.20 5.94 2.93
CA GLY A 304 -13.07 6.06 3.84
C GLY A 304 -13.40 5.78 5.30
N LYS A 305 -14.66 5.45 5.65
CA LYS A 305 -15.06 5.35 7.05
C LYS A 305 -14.29 4.27 7.80
N GLY A 306 -13.80 4.62 8.98
CA GLY A 306 -13.02 3.74 9.84
C GLY A 306 -11.59 3.49 9.36
N THR A 307 -11.07 4.32 8.45
CA THR A 307 -9.68 4.25 7.97
C THR A 307 -8.80 5.37 8.51
N ASP A 308 -7.49 5.18 8.48
CA ASP A 308 -6.52 6.23 8.82
C ASP A 308 -6.60 7.44 7.88
N ALA A 309 -7.08 7.23 6.64
CA ALA A 309 -7.34 8.31 5.68
C ALA A 309 -8.49 9.22 6.14
N GLU A 310 -9.58 8.66 6.68
CA GLU A 310 -10.66 9.45 7.28
C GLU A 310 -10.19 10.20 8.53
N LEU A 311 -9.35 9.59 9.36
CA LEU A 311 -8.79 10.27 10.52
C LEU A 311 -8.01 11.52 10.09
N MET A 312 -7.12 11.39 9.11
CA MET A 312 -6.36 12.54 8.59
C MET A 312 -7.26 13.60 7.95
N LYS A 313 -8.26 13.19 7.18
CA LYS A 313 -9.27 14.11 6.63
C LYS A 313 -10.00 14.86 7.75
N SER A 314 -10.49 14.15 8.76
CA SER A 314 -11.20 14.72 9.91
C SER A 314 -10.34 15.70 10.69
N LEU A 315 -9.05 15.39 10.88
CA LEU A 315 -8.09 16.28 11.52
C LEU A 315 -7.89 17.58 10.71
N ASN A 316 -7.71 17.46 9.39
CA ASN A 316 -7.56 18.62 8.51
C ASN A 316 -8.83 19.49 8.44
N GLU A 317 -10.01 18.86 8.40
CA GLU A 317 -11.30 19.57 8.42
C GLU A 317 -11.52 20.27 9.76
N ALA A 318 -11.14 19.64 10.88
CA ALA A 318 -11.15 20.29 12.18
C ALA A 318 -10.23 21.52 12.15
N LEU A 319 -8.99 21.38 11.67
CA LEU A 319 -8.05 22.50 11.54
C LEU A 319 -8.58 23.65 10.68
N ALA A 320 -9.30 23.36 9.60
CA ALA A 320 -9.88 24.39 8.73
C ALA A 320 -10.99 25.22 9.41
N LYS A 321 -11.64 24.66 10.44
CA LYS A 321 -12.68 25.34 11.24
C LYS A 321 -12.12 26.10 12.45
N LEU A 322 -10.83 25.94 12.77
CA LEU A 322 -10.19 26.44 13.99
C LEU A 322 -9.36 27.71 13.79
#